data_AF-D6TYY2-F1
#
_entry.id   AF-D6TYY2-F1
#
_cell.length_a   1.000
_cell.length_b   1.000
_cell.length_c   1.000
_cell.angle_alpha   90.00
_cell.angle_beta   90.00
_cell.angle_gamma   90.00
#
_symmetry.space_group_name_H-M   'P 1'
#
loop_
_entity.id
_entity.type
_entity.pdbx_description
1 polymer ?
#
loop_
_entity_poly.entity_id
_entity_poly.type
_entity_poly.pdbx_seq_one_letter_code
_entity_poly.pdbx_strand_id
1 'polypeptide(L)' 'MARYDVALWSRWPDYFPTVTDIVEAEQPYEAIEVVMVAHGLVKVARAAAHLLGTTDIWRYRAVQLMEDGMVGFPVHE' A
#
# COMPACT_ATOMS: atom_id res chain seq x y z
N MET A 1 10.39 7.84 -11.60
CA MET A 1 9.29 7.72 -10.62
C MET A 1 7.97 7.60 -11.36
N ALA A 2 7.12 6.69 -10.91
CA ALA A 2 5.79 6.44 -11.43
C ALA A 2 4.73 6.85 -10.38
N ARG A 3 3.52 7.18 -10.84
CA ARG A 3 2.42 7.58 -9.93
C ARG A 3 1.55 6.39 -9.57
N TYR A 4 1.38 6.16 -8.29
CA TYR A 4 0.55 5.09 -7.74
C TYR A 4 -0.63 5.67 -6.98
N ASP A 5 -1.83 5.16 -7.23
CA ASP A 5 -2.99 5.30 -6.36
C ASP A 5 -2.95 4.18 -5.32
N VAL A 6 -2.78 4.54 -4.05
CA VAL A 6 -2.55 3.62 -2.94
C VAL A 6 -3.79 3.59 -2.05
N ALA A 7 -4.24 2.40 -1.70
CA ALA A 7 -5.34 2.16 -0.79
C ALA A 7 -4.89 1.27 0.38
N LEU A 8 -5.18 1.68 1.61
CA LEU A 8 -4.80 0.97 2.84
C LEU A 8 -6.03 0.62 3.69
N TRP A 9 -6.09 -0.60 4.20
CA TRP A 9 -7.15 -1.09 5.09
C TRP A 9 -6.56 -1.45 6.46
N SER A 10 -7.02 -0.77 7.51
CA SER A 10 -6.53 -1.04 8.88
C SER A 10 -7.05 -2.36 9.47
N ARG A 11 -8.18 -2.86 8.97
CA ARG A 11 -8.82 -4.11 9.39
C ARG A 11 -9.35 -4.89 8.19
N TRP A 12 -9.53 -6.20 8.37
CA TRP A 12 -10.12 -7.08 7.38
C TRP A 12 -11.09 -8.07 8.05
N PRO A 13 -12.29 -8.31 7.50
CA PRO A 13 -12.85 -7.70 6.30
C PRO A 13 -13.32 -6.25 6.55
N ASP A 14 -13.04 -5.36 5.60
CA ASP A 14 -13.66 -4.05 5.51
C ASP A 14 -13.87 -3.70 4.02
N TYR A 15 -15.00 -3.07 3.72
CA TYR A 15 -15.40 -2.80 2.33
C TYR A 15 -14.69 -1.59 1.72
N PHE A 16 -14.26 -0.65 2.57
CA PHE A 16 -13.65 0.60 2.13
C PHE A 16 -12.25 0.77 2.73
N PRO A 17 -11.29 1.33 1.97
CA PRO A 17 -9.99 1.67 2.51
C PRO A 17 -10.13 2.73 3.60
N THR A 18 -9.29 2.61 4.62
CA THR A 18 -9.16 3.63 5.68
C THR A 18 -8.42 4.87 5.18
N VAL A 19 -7.45 4.66 4.29
CA VAL A 19 -6.62 5.71 3.70
C VAL A 19 -6.49 5.43 2.21
N THR A 20 -6.61 6.49 1.42
CA THR A 20 -6.29 6.49 -0.02
C THR A 20 -5.45 7.71 -0.33
N ASP A 21 -4.37 7.56 -1.08
CA ASP A 21 -3.54 8.67 -1.52
C ASP A 21 -2.81 8.37 -2.83
N ILE A 22 -2.45 9.42 -3.57
CA ILE A 22 -1.69 9.31 -4.82
C ILE A 22 -0.26 9.80 -4.58
N VAL A 23 0.71 8.91 -4.75
CA VAL A 23 2.13 9.21 -4.50
C VAL A 23 3.01 8.85 -5.68
N GLU A 24 4.18 9.47 -5.76
CA GLU A 24 5.24 9.10 -6.69
C GLU A 24 6.25 8.17 -6.00
N ALA A 25 6.57 7.06 -6.64
CA ALA A 25 7.56 6.09 -6.15
C ALA A 25 8.24 5.37 -7.33
N GLU A 26 9.36 4.70 -7.09
CA GLU A 26 9.97 3.83 -8.11
C GLU A 26 9.29 2.47 -8.17
N GLN A 27 8.77 2.00 -7.03
CA GLN A 27 8.20 0.66 -6.88
C GLN A 27 6.88 0.69 -6.09
N PRO A 28 5.95 -0.26 -6.33
CA PRO A 28 4.62 -0.24 -5.73
C PRO A 28 4.62 -0.41 -4.20
N TYR A 29 5.60 -1.14 -3.62
CA TYR A 29 5.71 -1.28 -2.17
C TYR A 29 6.22 0.01 -1.52
N GLU A 30 7.15 0.72 -2.16
CA GLU A 30 7.65 2.01 -1.71
C GLU A 30 6.50 3.04 -1.67
N ALA A 31 5.63 3.03 -2.67
CA ALA A 31 4.42 3.86 -2.65
C ALA A 31 3.54 3.58 -1.42
N ILE A 32 3.37 2.30 -1.04
CA ILE A 32 2.61 1.91 0.17
C ILE A 32 3.32 2.41 1.43
N GLU A 33 4.64 2.24 1.52
CA GLU A 33 5.44 2.72 2.65
C GLU A 33 5.30 4.23 2.86
N VAL A 34 5.42 5.01 1.77
CA VAL A 34 5.27 6.47 1.80
C VAL A 34 3.92 6.86 2.38
N VAL A 35 2.82 6.24 1.92
CA VAL A 35 1.47 6.54 2.43
C VAL A 35 1.30 6.09 3.88
N MET A 36 1.85 4.93 4.25
CA MET A 36 1.83 4.47 5.65
C MET A 36 2.56 5.46 6.57
N VAL A 37 3.75 5.92 6.20
CA VAL A 37 4.54 6.89 6.97
C VAL A 37 3.81 8.24 7.05
N ALA A 38 3.29 8.74 5.93
CA ALA A 38 2.57 10.02 5.87
C ALA A 38 1.34 10.05 6.80
N HIS A 39 0.69 8.90 6.99
CA HIS A 39 -0.48 8.76 7.85
C HIS A 39 -0.18 8.18 9.24
N GLY A 40 1.10 7.99 9.60
CA GLY A 40 1.49 7.46 10.92
C GLY A 40 1.06 6.02 11.17
N LEU A 41 0.91 5.22 10.11
CA LEU A 41 0.49 3.82 10.18
C LEU A 41 1.71 2.90 10.23
N VAL A 42 1.86 2.14 11.31
CA VAL A 42 2.93 1.14 11.43
C VAL A 42 2.50 -0.22 10.85
N LYS A 43 1.20 -0.53 10.89
CA LYS A 43 0.64 -1.77 10.32
C LYS A 43 -0.68 -1.51 9.61
N VAL A 44 -0.95 -2.28 8.57
CA VAL A 44 -2.26 -2.36 7.90
C VAL A 44 -2.60 -3.81 7.57
N ALA A 45 -3.89 -4.16 7.62
CA ALA A 45 -4.36 -5.51 7.32
C ALA A 45 -4.24 -5.84 5.82
N ARG A 46 -4.49 -4.85 4.96
CA ARG A 46 -4.37 -4.97 3.51
C ARG A 46 -3.88 -3.65 2.91
N ALA A 47 -3.12 -3.75 1.82
CA ALA A 47 -2.73 -2.61 1.01
C ALA A 47 -2.87 -2.94 -0.48
N ALA A 48 -3.13 -1.94 -1.28
CA ALA A 48 -3.08 -2.02 -2.74
C ALA A 48 -2.39 -0.79 -3.31
N ALA A 49 -1.60 -0.98 -4.35
CA ALA A 49 -1.01 0.09 -5.15
C ALA A 49 -1.41 -0.13 -6.60
N HIS A 50 -2.04 0.85 -7.22
CA HIS A 50 -2.45 0.84 -8.62
C HIS A 50 -1.58 1.82 -9.40
N LEU A 51 -0.87 1.35 -10.43
CA LEU A 51 -0.12 2.23 -11.31
C LEU A 51 -1.09 3.03 -12.20
N LEU A 52 -1.09 4.36 -12.05
CA LEU A 52 -1.98 5.22 -12.80
C LEU A 52 -1.71 5.16 -14.30
N GLY A 53 -2.78 5.01 -15.08
CA GLY A 53 -2.71 4.88 -16.54
C GLY A 53 -2.49 3.45 -17.03
N THR A 54 -2.36 2.46 -16.13
CA THR A 54 -2.32 1.04 -16.49
C THR A 54 -3.41 0.25 -15.75
N THR A 55 -3.50 -1.05 -16.01
CA THR A 55 -4.36 -1.97 -15.26
C THR A 55 -3.62 -2.69 -14.13
N ASP A 56 -2.36 -2.34 -13.88
CA ASP A 56 -1.48 -3.07 -12.98
C ASP A 56 -1.76 -2.68 -11.53
N ILE A 57 -2.16 -3.67 -10.72
CA ILE A 57 -2.47 -3.48 -9.31
C ILE A 57 -1.71 -4.52 -8.50
N TRP A 58 -0.90 -4.04 -7.56
CA TRP A 58 -0.20 -4.86 -6.58
C TRP A 58 -0.98 -4.87 -5.28
N ARG A 59 -1.15 -6.05 -4.68
CA ARG A 59 -1.91 -6.23 -3.44
C ARG A 59 -1.08 -6.96 -2.41
N TYR A 60 -1.16 -6.49 -1.18
CA TYR A 60 -0.40 -7.02 -0.04
C TYR A 60 -1.33 -7.25 1.16
N ARG A 61 -1.03 -8.27 1.97
CA ARG A 61 -1.73 -8.58 3.22
C ARG A 61 -0.77 -8.53 4.41
N ALA A 62 -1.33 -8.22 5.58
CA ALA A 62 -0.62 -8.17 6.86
C ALA A 62 0.70 -7.38 6.75
N VAL A 63 0.56 -6.11 6.37
CA VAL A 63 1.67 -5.23 6.04
C VAL A 63 2.14 -4.49 7.28
N GLN A 64 3.44 -4.45 7.52
CA GLN A 64 4.06 -3.80 8.68
C GLN A 64 5.37 -3.10 8.29
N LEU A 65 5.56 -1.87 8.72
CA LEU A 65 6.84 -1.16 8.62
C LEU A 65 7.83 -1.68 9.67
N MET A 66 9.08 -1.91 9.25
CA MET A 66 10.23 -2.23 10.09
C MET A 66 11.35 -1.20 9.85
N GLU A 67 12.39 -1.20 10.68
CA GLU A 67 13.53 -0.28 10.53
C GLU A 67 14.26 -0.45 9.18
N ASP A 68 14.26 -1.66 8.62
CA ASP A 68 14.88 -1.98 7.31
C ASP A 68 13.88 -1.94 6.13
N GLY A 69 12.69 -1.34 6.31
CA GLY A 69 11.61 -1.30 5.31
C GLY A 69 10.38 -2.13 5.69
N MET A 70 9.46 -2.39 4.77
CA MET A 70 8.19 -3.04 5.05
C MET A 70 8.21 -4.56 4.82
N VAL A 71 7.50 -5.31 5.68
CA VAL A 71 7.14 -6.71 5.45
C VAL A 71 5.65 -6.80 5.14
N GLY A 72 5.32 -7.42 4.01
CA GLY A 72 3.96 -7.76 3.63
C GLY A 72 3.97 -8.97 2.71
N PHE A 73 2.91 -9.78 2.77
CA PHE A 73 2.81 -10.95 1.89
C PHE A 73 2.15 -10.50 0.58
N PRO A 74 2.87 -10.54 -0.56
CA PRO A 74 2.25 -10.27 -1.84
C PRO A 74 1.17 -11.32 -2.09
N VAL A 75 0.05 -10.87 -2.64
CA VAL A 75 -1.05 -11.77 -2.98
C VAL A 75 -1.28 -11.65 -4.47
N HIS A 76 -0.99 -12.74 -5.18
CA HIS A 76 -1.48 -12.92 -6.54
C HIS A 76 -2.94 -13.40 -6.44
N GLU A 77 -3.87 -12.51 -6.76
CA GLU A 77 -5.28 -12.81 -7.02
C GLU A 77 -5.61 -12.37 -8.45
#